data_AF-A0A7S3X669-F1
#
_entry.id   AF-A0A7S3X669-F1
#
_cell.length_a   1.000
_cell.length_b   1.000
_cell.length_c   1.000
_cell.angle_alpha   90.00
_cell.angle_beta   90.00
_cell.angle_gamma   90.00
#
_symmetry.space_group_name_H-M   'P 1'
#
loop_
_entity.id
_entity.type
_entity.pdbx_description
1 polymer ?
#
loop_
_entity_poly.entity_id
_entity_poly.type
_entity_poly.pdbx_seq_one_letter_code
_entity_poly.pdbx_strand_id
1 'polypeptide(L)'
;HKRLESLCHKYGHSLFTFGSSSKKRPFRVILGRLFSGQLLDMQEFDVKDYMPIQKFGGLKRESVLGSKPLLVFQGTAFESDERLKRTKSLLIDFFGGPTPEKVMLDGIDNVVVCSTFDTPATGNAAAASTEMP
;
A
#
# COMPACT_ATOMS: atom_id res chain seq x y z
N HIS A 1 5.11 -11.09 -17.60
CA HIS A 1 3.87 -10.32 -17.72
C HIS A 1 2.83 -11.02 -18.61
N LYS A 2 3.14 -11.52 -19.82
CA LYS A 2 2.16 -12.20 -20.70
C LYS A 2 1.25 -13.26 -20.05
N ARG A 3 1.80 -14.12 -19.19
CA ARG A 3 0.99 -15.13 -18.45
C ARG A 3 0.01 -14.49 -17.47
N LEU A 4 0.44 -13.42 -16.79
CA LEU A 4 -0.38 -12.66 -15.86
C LEU A 4 -1.51 -11.94 -16.60
N GLU A 5 -1.20 -11.28 -17.71
CA GLU A 5 -2.20 -10.61 -18.55
C GLU A 5 -3.26 -11.60 -19.06
N SER A 6 -2.84 -12.79 -19.50
CA SER A 6 -3.76 -13.84 -19.91
C SER A 6 -4.67 -14.33 -18.77
N LEU A 7 -4.15 -14.46 -17.55
CA LEU A 7 -4.94 -14.80 -16.35
C LEU A 7 -5.95 -13.70 -16.03
N CYS A 8 -5.49 -12.45 -15.95
CA CYS A 8 -6.34 -11.29 -15.69
C CYS A 8 -7.44 -11.14 -16.76
N HIS A 9 -7.10 -11.32 -18.03
CA HIS A 9 -8.06 -11.30 -19.13
C HIS A 9 -9.07 -12.44 -19.02
N LYS A 10 -8.62 -13.67 -18.73
CA LYS A 10 -9.49 -14.84 -18.57
C LYS A 10 -10.52 -14.68 -17.46
N TYR A 11 -10.13 -14.05 -16.35
CA TYR A 11 -11.00 -13.87 -15.18
C TYR A 11 -11.67 -12.49 -15.11
N GLY A 12 -11.45 -11.61 -16.09
CA GLY A 12 -12.08 -10.29 -16.12
C GLY A 12 -11.61 -9.35 -15.01
N HIS A 13 -10.34 -9.45 -14.58
CA HIS A 13 -9.78 -8.63 -13.51
C HIS A 13 -8.77 -7.62 -14.04
N SER A 14 -8.94 -6.35 -13.68
CA SER A 14 -8.00 -5.26 -13.98
C SER A 14 -6.95 -5.05 -12.89
N LEU A 15 -7.14 -5.60 -11.69
CA LEU A 15 -6.20 -5.52 -10.57
C LEU A 15 -5.65 -6.91 -10.26
N PHE A 16 -4.38 -7.01 -9.87
CA PHE A 16 -3.78 -8.27 -9.45
C PHE A 16 -2.78 -8.09 -8.29
N THR A 17 -2.72 -9.13 -7.47
CA THR A 17 -1.74 -9.25 -6.39
C THR A 17 -1.06 -10.60 -6.48
N PHE A 18 0.26 -10.65 -6.31
CA PHE A 18 0.94 -11.91 -6.05
C PHE A 18 2.09 -11.73 -5.06
N GLY A 19 2.31 -12.78 -4.26
CA GLY A 19 3.44 -12.87 -3.36
C GLY A 19 4.61 -13.61 -4.01
N SER A 20 5.83 -13.18 -3.72
CA SER A 20 7.05 -13.90 -4.09
C SER A 20 7.99 -13.94 -2.89
N SER A 21 8.70 -15.04 -2.69
CA SER A 21 9.70 -15.14 -1.62
C SER A 21 10.89 -15.95 -2.10
N SER A 22 12.09 -15.43 -1.85
CA SER A 22 13.36 -16.08 -2.18
C SER A 22 14.41 -15.79 -1.11
N LYS A 23 15.51 -16.55 -1.10
CA LYS A 23 16.62 -16.31 -0.15
C LYS A 23 17.19 -14.88 -0.25
N LYS A 24 17.26 -14.30 -1.46
CA LYS A 24 17.78 -12.94 -1.68
C LYS A 24 16.74 -11.84 -1.44
N ARG A 25 15.46 -12.16 -1.63
CA ARG A 25 14.33 -11.24 -1.49
C ARG A 25 13.25 -11.96 -0.69
N PRO A 26 13.40 -12.00 0.65
CA PRO A 26 12.38 -12.59 1.50
C PRO A 26 11.12 -11.75 1.40
N PHE A 27 9.98 -12.44 1.29
CA PHE A 27 8.61 -11.89 1.33
C PHE A 27 8.37 -10.55 0.61
N ARG A 28 8.09 -10.66 -0.68
CA ARG A 28 7.65 -9.57 -1.56
C ARG A 28 6.18 -9.70 -1.87
N VAL A 29 5.49 -8.57 -1.85
CA VAL A 29 4.13 -8.44 -2.34
C VAL A 29 4.16 -7.52 -3.54
N ILE A 30 3.60 -7.98 -4.64
CA ILE A 30 3.52 -7.21 -5.88
C ILE A 30 2.05 -6.88 -6.10
N LEU A 31 1.76 -5.59 -6.21
CA LEU A 31 0.46 -5.07 -6.64
C LEU A 31 0.62 -4.49 -8.04
N GLY A 32 -0.42 -4.62 -8.86
CA GLY A 32 -0.44 -3.94 -10.14
C GLY A 32 -1.81 -3.92 -10.77
N ARG A 33 -1.92 -3.13 -11.83
CA ARG A 33 -3.16 -2.94 -12.56
C ARG A 33 -2.94 -2.99 -14.06
N LEU A 34 -3.99 -3.39 -14.77
CA LEU A 34 -4.05 -3.47 -16.20
C LEU A 34 -4.97 -2.38 -16.73
N PHE A 35 -4.63 -1.90 -17.93
CA PHE A 35 -5.49 -1.05 -18.73
C PHE A 35 -5.74 -1.73 -20.08
N SER A 36 -7.01 -1.90 -20.44
CA SER A 36 -7.40 -2.56 -21.69
C SER A 36 -6.75 -3.94 -21.91
N GLY A 37 -6.59 -4.72 -20.84
CA GLY A 37 -5.98 -6.06 -20.88
C GLY A 37 -4.46 -6.09 -20.96
N GLN A 38 -3.78 -4.94 -20.91
CA GLN A 38 -2.33 -4.82 -20.90
C GLN A 38 -1.83 -4.28 -19.56
N LEU A 39 -0.64 -4.68 -19.13
CA LEU A 39 -0.03 -4.18 -17.90
C LEU A 39 0.17 -2.65 -17.98
N LEU A 40 -0.43 -1.91 -17.05
CA LEU A 40 -0.26 -0.46 -16.94
C LEU A 40 0.94 -0.13 -16.03
N ASP A 41 0.86 -0.55 -14.78
CA ASP A 41 1.92 -0.38 -13.78
C ASP A 41 1.91 -1.50 -12.74
N MET A 42 3.04 -1.63 -12.04
CA MET A 42 3.28 -2.65 -11.03
C MET A 42 4.26 -2.10 -9.99
N GLN A 43 3.95 -2.32 -8.71
CA GLN A 43 4.77 -1.89 -7.60
C GLN A 43 5.09 -3.10 -6.71
N GLU A 44 6.39 -3.36 -6.51
CA GLU A 44 6.87 -4.37 -5.57
C GLU A 44 7.10 -3.72 -4.20
N PHE A 45 6.56 -4.36 -3.16
CA PHE A 45 6.71 -3.99 -1.77
C PHE A 45 7.53 -5.06 -1.03
N ASP A 46 8.49 -4.59 -0.23
CA ASP A 46 9.22 -5.41 0.73
C ASP A 46 8.46 -5.42 2.04
N VAL A 47 7.97 -6.58 2.46
CA VAL A 47 7.15 -6.68 3.68
C VAL A 47 8.07 -6.90 4.87
N LYS A 48 8.08 -5.93 5.79
CA LYS A 48 8.81 -5.99 7.06
C LYS A 48 7.83 -5.92 8.21
N ASP A 49 8.18 -6.56 9.32
CA ASP A 49 7.46 -6.47 10.61
C ASP A 49 5.95 -6.75 10.51
N TYR A 50 5.57 -7.75 9.70
CA TYR A 50 4.17 -8.13 9.51
C TYR A 50 3.53 -8.58 10.83
N MET A 51 2.42 -7.93 11.18
CA MET A 51 1.58 -8.28 12.32
C MET A 51 0.22 -8.77 11.81
N PRO A 52 -0.13 -10.06 11.99
CA PRO A 52 -1.41 -10.58 11.55
C PRO A 52 -2.55 -10.09 12.46
N ILE A 53 -3.76 -10.02 11.92
CA ILE A 53 -4.94 -9.48 12.62
C ILE A 53 -5.20 -10.15 13.98
N GLN A 54 -4.89 -11.46 14.11
CA GLN A 54 -5.07 -12.24 15.33
C GLN A 54 -4.20 -11.77 16.51
N LYS A 55 -3.12 -11.01 16.24
CA LYS A 55 -2.28 -10.44 17.32
C LYS A 55 -2.83 -9.13 17.88
N PHE A 56 -3.81 -8.51 17.23
CA PHE A 56 -4.47 -7.31 17.74
C PHE A 56 -5.60 -7.74 18.68
N GLY A 57 -5.32 -7.77 19.98
CA GLY A 57 -6.34 -8.06 20.99
C GLY A 57 -7.42 -6.97 21.04
N GLY A 58 -8.65 -7.34 21.41
CA GLY A 58 -9.69 -6.37 21.75
C GLY A 58 -10.56 -5.83 20.60
N LEU A 59 -10.48 -6.40 19.40
CA LEU A 59 -11.46 -6.12 18.34
C LEU A 59 -12.83 -6.67 18.76
N LYS A 60 -13.64 -5.85 19.44
CA LYS A 60 -15.01 -6.20 19.86
C LYS A 60 -15.99 -6.36 18.68
N ARG A 61 -15.62 -5.88 17.50
CA ARG A 61 -16.39 -5.97 16.26
C ARG A 61 -15.47 -6.43 15.14
N GLU A 62 -15.87 -7.48 14.45
CA GLU A 62 -15.33 -7.79 13.13
C GLU A 62 -15.77 -6.67 12.17
N SER A 63 -14.89 -6.29 11.24
CA SER A 63 -15.26 -5.35 10.18
C SER A 63 -16.37 -6.00 9.34
N VAL A 64 -17.42 -5.23 9.10
CA VAL A 64 -18.58 -5.65 8.32
C VAL A 64 -18.12 -5.91 6.90
N LEU A 65 -18.36 -7.12 6.41
CA LEU A 65 -18.01 -7.48 5.05
C LEU A 65 -18.71 -6.53 4.06
N GLY A 66 -17.91 -5.90 3.19
CA GLY A 66 -18.39 -4.95 2.21
C GLY A 66 -18.51 -3.50 2.71
N SER A 67 -18.08 -3.21 3.95
CA SER A 67 -17.90 -1.82 4.39
C SER A 67 -16.84 -1.12 3.53
N LYS A 68 -17.06 0.17 3.27
CA LYS A 68 -16.11 0.97 2.50
C LYS A 68 -15.03 1.51 3.44
N PRO A 69 -13.75 1.12 3.27
CA PRO A 69 -12.69 1.64 4.12
C PRO A 69 -12.42 3.11 3.80
N LEU A 70 -12.12 3.90 4.83
CA LEU A 70 -11.49 5.20 4.64
C LEU A 70 -10.01 4.99 4.30
N LEU A 71 -9.48 5.79 3.38
CA LEU A 71 -8.07 5.77 3.03
C LEU A 71 -7.39 7.05 3.51
N VAL A 72 -6.33 6.91 4.30
CA VAL A 72 -5.57 8.03 4.83
C VAL A 72 -4.11 7.89 4.39
N PHE A 73 -3.60 8.91 3.69
CA PHE A 73 -2.20 8.98 3.26
C PHE A 73 -1.49 10.07 4.06
N GLN A 74 -0.48 9.69 4.84
CA GLN A 74 0.27 10.57 5.72
C GLN A 74 1.71 10.75 5.22
N GLY A 75 2.17 11.99 5.20
CA GLY A 75 3.53 12.37 4.79
C GLY A 75 3.58 13.01 3.41
N THR A 76 4.42 14.03 3.27
CA THR A 76 4.50 14.87 2.05
C THR A 76 5.09 14.13 0.86
N ALA A 77 5.79 13.01 1.10
CA ALA A 77 6.43 12.23 0.06
C ALA A 77 5.42 11.64 -0.94
N PHE A 78 4.16 11.42 -0.53
CA PHE A 78 3.08 11.07 -1.47
C PHE A 78 2.74 12.16 -2.49
N GLU A 79 3.15 13.41 -2.25
CA GLU A 79 2.93 14.56 -3.13
C GLU A 79 4.21 15.14 -3.74
N SER A 80 5.38 14.77 -3.23
CA SER A 80 6.67 15.22 -3.78
C SER A 80 7.42 14.16 -4.57
N ASP A 81 7.38 12.88 -4.14
CA ASP A 81 8.06 11.77 -4.83
C ASP A 81 7.11 11.12 -5.85
N GLU A 82 7.49 11.15 -7.14
CA GLU A 82 6.71 10.54 -8.21
C GLU A 82 6.45 9.04 -8.03
N ARG A 83 7.40 8.31 -7.43
CA ARG A 83 7.22 6.89 -7.15
C ARG A 83 6.11 6.70 -6.14
N LEU A 84 6.10 7.50 -5.07
CA LEU A 84 5.07 7.43 -4.04
C LEU A 84 3.72 8.00 -4.51
N LYS A 85 3.70 8.98 -5.42
CA LYS A 85 2.48 9.39 -6.13
C LYS A 85 1.83 8.21 -6.86
N ARG A 86 2.62 7.45 -7.64
CA ARG A 86 2.14 6.25 -8.33
C ARG A 86 1.68 5.19 -7.35
N THR A 87 2.43 4.95 -6.27
CA THR A 87 2.03 4.05 -5.18
C THR A 87 0.69 4.47 -4.56
N LYS A 88 0.50 5.76 -4.25
CA LYS A 88 -0.76 6.29 -3.71
C LYS A 88 -1.92 6.05 -4.69
N SER A 89 -1.73 6.36 -5.97
CA SER A 89 -2.74 6.08 -7.00
C SER A 89 -3.10 4.60 -7.08
N LEU A 90 -2.10 3.71 -7.05
CA LEU A 90 -2.32 2.26 -7.08
C LEU A 90 -3.09 1.77 -5.85
N LEU A 91 -2.73 2.23 -4.64
CA LEU A 91 -3.40 1.83 -3.40
C LEU A 91 -4.83 2.37 -3.32
N ILE A 92 -5.09 3.56 -3.85
CA ILE A 92 -6.46 4.10 -3.96
C ILE A 92 -7.32 3.21 -4.84
N ASP A 93 -6.81 2.76 -5.99
CA ASP A 93 -7.57 1.85 -6.86
C ASP A 93 -7.81 0.48 -6.21
N PHE A 94 -6.81 -0.04 -5.48
CA PHE A 94 -6.90 -1.34 -4.83
C PHE A 94 -7.89 -1.39 -3.67
N PHE A 95 -7.94 -0.34 -2.86
CA PHE A 95 -8.73 -0.33 -1.62
C PHE A 95 -9.97 0.58 -1.68
N GLY A 96 -10.03 1.51 -2.63
CA GLY A 96 -11.07 2.53 -2.70
C GLY A 96 -12.42 2.02 -3.23
N GLY A 97 -12.40 0.99 -4.09
CA GLY A 97 -13.59 0.37 -4.64
C GLY A 97 -14.51 1.36 -5.39
N PRO A 98 -15.83 1.08 -5.46
CA PRO A 98 -16.81 1.97 -6.08
C PRO A 98 -16.86 3.35 -5.38
N THR A 99 -17.14 4.41 -6.14
CA THR A 99 -17.37 5.76 -5.60
C THR A 99 -18.87 6.01 -5.50
N PRO A 100 -19.49 5.83 -4.31
CA PRO A 100 -20.92 6.04 -4.16
C PRO A 100 -21.25 7.53 -4.03
N GLU A 101 -22.44 7.94 -4.44
CA GLU A 101 -22.94 9.31 -4.25
C GLU A 101 -23.26 9.62 -2.78
N LYS A 102 -23.61 8.58 -2.01
CA LYS A 102 -23.96 8.68 -0.59
C LYS A 102 -23.22 7.62 0.21
N VAL A 103 -22.79 7.98 1.41
CA VAL A 103 -22.11 7.07 2.34
C VAL A 103 -22.97 6.93 3.60
N MET A 104 -23.15 5.69 4.06
CA MET A 104 -23.78 5.41 5.35
C MET A 104 -22.75 5.57 6.45
N LEU A 105 -22.93 6.54 7.35
CA LEU A 105 -21.97 6.83 8.42
C LEU A 105 -21.79 5.64 9.37
N ASP A 106 -22.88 4.94 9.70
CA ASP A 106 -22.85 3.73 10.54
C ASP A 106 -22.10 2.56 9.87
N GLY A 107 -21.90 2.63 8.55
CA GLY A 107 -21.14 1.65 7.78
C GLY A 107 -19.65 1.95 7.68
N ILE A 108 -19.17 3.04 8.27
CA ILE A 108 -17.74 3.36 8.34
C ILE A 108 -17.17 2.72 9.60
N ASP A 109 -16.48 1.59 9.45
CA ASP A 109 -15.96 0.81 10.58
C ASP A 109 -14.44 0.58 10.53
N ASN A 110 -13.82 0.80 9.37
CA ASN A 110 -12.41 0.54 9.13
C ASN A 110 -11.72 1.66 8.33
N VAL A 111 -10.42 1.77 8.57
CA VAL A 111 -9.54 2.73 7.90
C VAL A 111 -8.23 2.04 7.51
N VAL A 112 -7.77 2.31 6.29
CA VAL A 112 -6.44 1.94 5.81
C VAL A 112 -5.58 3.19 5.85
N VAL A 113 -4.53 3.13 6.67
CA VAL A 113 -3.57 4.22 6.82
C VAL A 113 -2.28 3.83 6.13
N CYS A 114 -1.80 4.69 5.23
CA CYS A 114 -0.50 4.57 4.59
C CYS A 114 0.35 5.78 4.99
N SER A 115 1.48 5.53 5.64
CA SER A 115 2.36 6.59 6.14
C SER A 115 3.74 6.45 5.52
N THR A 116 4.33 7.56 5.12
CA THR A 116 5.74 7.58 4.68
C THR A 116 6.63 7.91 5.84
N PHE A 117 7.81 7.28 5.89
CA PHE A 117 8.86 7.73 6.79
C PHE A 117 9.52 8.98 6.20
N ASP A 118 9.50 10.08 6.93
CA ASP A 118 10.38 11.19 6.64
C ASP A 118 11.79 10.71 6.93
N THR A 119 12.58 10.48 5.88
CA THR A 119 14.02 10.35 6.07
C THR A 119 14.50 11.76 6.38
N PRO A 120 14.98 12.08 7.59
CA PRO A 120 15.60 13.37 7.82
C PRO A 120 16.69 13.52 6.76
N ALA A 121 16.58 14.55 5.93
CA ALA A 121 17.57 14.84 4.91
C ALA A 121 18.93 14.75 5.59
N THR A 122 19.82 13.90 5.08
CA THR A 122 21.18 13.76 5.58
C THR A 122 21.93 15.04 5.22
N GLY A 123 21.64 16.12 5.94
CA GLY A 123 22.44 17.33 5.97
C GLY A 123 23.68 17.03 6.79
N ASN A 124 24.85 17.26 6.20
CA ASN A 124 26.18 17.14 6.80
C ASN A 124 26.19 17.37 8.32
N ALA A 125 26.27 16.29 9.10
CA ALA A 125 26.84 16.32 10.43
C ALA A 125 28.32 15.97 10.32
N ALA A 126 29.07 16.84 9.64
CA ALA A 126 30.51 16.93 9.79
C ALA A 126 30.80 18.04 10.81
N ALA A 127 31.67 17.71 11.77
CA ALA A 127 32.27 18.57 12.79
C ALA A 127 31.42 18.86 14.05
N ALA A 128 31.71 18.13 15.12
CA ALA A 128 32.25 18.72 16.36
C ALA A 128 32.74 17.61 17.30
N SER A 129 33.94 17.09 17.02
CA SER A 129 34.80 16.55 18.06
C SER A 129 35.43 17.72 18.79
N THR A 130 35.07 17.97 20.05
CA THR A 130 35.93 18.69 21.00
C THR A 130 35.67 18.17 22.42
N GLU A 131 36.78 18.01 23.12
CA GLU A 131 37.04 17.29 24.36
C GLU A 131 36.34 17.87 25.61
N MET A 132 35.94 16.95 26.52
CA MET A 132 36.28 16.80 27.95
C MET A 132 36.54 18.03 28.86
N PRO A 133 36.28 17.93 30.19
CA PRO A 133 36.82 16.92 31.11
C PRO A 133 35.79 15.99 31.77
#